data_AF-A0A925NRT2-F1
#
_entry.id   AF-A0A925NRT2-F1
#
_cell.length_a   1.000
_cell.length_b   1.000
_cell.length_c   1.000
_cell.angle_alpha   90.00
_cell.angle_beta   90.00
_cell.angle_gamma   90.00
#
_symmetry.space_group_name_H-M   'P 1'
#
loop_
_entity.id
_entity.type
_entity.pdbx_description
1 polymer ?
#
loop_
_entity_poly.entity_id
_entity_poly.type
_entity_poly.pdbx_seq_one_letter_code
_entity_poly.pdbx_strand_id
1 'polypeptide(L)'
;MPDDSASPFPPDQESVIARALCLSSVFLRGSLEIGIHTASEPDQYSSCQEYALRLSTWLNEQDFTAHFTLKELDALSEAPGTWKRELLEAHPRCSESLGLLLWALSAHPNIPPYDNPFEPPRLEPLLGWPSSAFTNPTDERLASFPQINETWLREVVRLRPQELILNERATAECWQWRAHVDELQAANVPPPEGMDYPRLIAIAAEEAHASGGIPRPIKNDFPLFGKPFRELSSDERDEAAAIVTSRHLALDWLCGYWTEWDNVAVAD
;
A
#
# COMPACT_ATOMS: atom_id res chain seq x y z
N MET A 1 7.21 -0.28 -22.33
CA MET A 1 6.05 0.63 -22.40
C MET A 1 4.87 -0.20 -22.83
N PRO A 2 3.81 -0.31 -22.03
CA PRO A 2 2.60 -1.02 -22.42
C PRO A 2 2.02 -0.39 -23.69
N ASP A 3 1.26 -1.18 -24.45
CA ASP A 3 0.54 -0.73 -25.63
C ASP A 3 -0.59 0.22 -25.20
N ASP A 4 -0.37 1.54 -25.31
CA ASP A 4 -1.32 2.61 -24.97
C ASP A 4 -2.65 2.56 -25.77
N SER A 5 -2.82 1.58 -26.67
CA SER A 5 -4.04 1.41 -27.46
C SER A 5 -5.10 0.49 -26.83
N ALA A 6 -4.74 -0.31 -25.83
CA ALA A 6 -5.71 -1.16 -25.13
C ALA A 6 -6.44 -0.34 -24.05
N SER A 7 -7.78 -0.33 -24.11
CA SER A 7 -8.57 0.27 -23.04
C SER A 7 -8.25 -0.42 -21.70
N PRO A 8 -8.08 0.33 -20.61
CA PRO A 8 -7.81 -0.26 -19.31
C PRO A 8 -8.90 -1.29 -18.94
N PHE A 9 -8.49 -2.39 -18.31
CA PHE A 9 -9.40 -3.46 -17.86
C PHE A 9 -9.34 -3.56 -16.32
N PRO A 10 -10.18 -2.81 -15.60
CA PRO A 10 -10.19 -2.83 -14.14
C PRO A 10 -10.47 -4.24 -13.59
N PRO A 11 -9.84 -4.64 -12.47
CA PRO A 11 -10.14 -5.90 -11.81
C PRO A 11 -11.58 -5.92 -11.28
N ASP A 12 -12.19 -7.10 -11.28
CA ASP A 12 -13.48 -7.31 -10.63
C ASP A 12 -13.33 -7.38 -9.10
N GLN A 13 -14.46 -7.35 -8.38
CA GLN A 13 -14.47 -7.38 -6.92
C GLN A 13 -13.73 -8.62 -6.36
N GLU A 14 -13.88 -9.76 -7.01
CA GLU A 14 -13.25 -11.02 -6.60
C GLU A 14 -11.73 -10.96 -6.68
N SER A 15 -11.21 -10.40 -7.78
CA SER A 15 -9.78 -10.16 -7.95
C SER A 15 -9.24 -9.20 -6.89
N VAL A 16 -9.99 -8.14 -6.56
CA VAL A 16 -9.59 -7.17 -5.52
C VAL A 16 -9.60 -7.80 -4.13
N ILE A 17 -10.60 -8.65 -3.81
CA ILE A 17 -10.66 -9.40 -2.54
C ILE A 17 -9.46 -10.34 -2.42
N ALA A 18 -9.22 -11.18 -3.43
CA ALA A 18 -8.10 -12.11 -3.42
C ALA A 18 -6.76 -11.37 -3.25
N ARG A 19 -6.59 -10.24 -3.94
CA ARG A 19 -5.39 -9.43 -3.85
C ARG A 19 -5.18 -8.81 -2.46
N ALA A 20 -6.27 -8.35 -1.83
CA ALA A 20 -6.25 -7.85 -0.46
C ALA A 20 -5.90 -8.94 0.56
N LEU A 21 -6.40 -10.18 0.38
CA LEU A 21 -6.05 -11.32 1.24
C LEU A 21 -4.57 -11.71 1.12
N CYS A 22 -4.05 -11.74 -0.12
CA CYS A 22 -2.63 -11.99 -0.35
C CYS A 22 -1.74 -10.90 0.29
N LEU A 23 -2.02 -9.61 0.05
CA LEU A 23 -1.26 -8.53 0.69
C LEU A 23 -1.39 -8.53 2.21
N SER A 24 -2.58 -8.84 2.73
CA SER A 24 -2.77 -8.98 4.18
C SER A 24 -1.86 -10.06 4.73
N SER A 25 -1.69 -11.19 4.03
CA SER A 25 -0.82 -12.28 4.44
C SER A 25 0.67 -11.90 4.42
N VAL A 26 1.12 -11.20 3.37
CA VAL A 26 2.51 -10.69 3.26
C VAL A 26 2.79 -9.65 4.34
N PHE A 27 1.88 -8.68 4.50
CA PHE A 27 1.97 -7.67 5.55
C PHE A 27 2.05 -8.36 6.92
N LEU A 28 1.16 -9.31 7.16
CA LEU A 28 1.12 -10.04 8.41
C LEU A 28 2.41 -10.79 8.72
N ARG A 29 2.98 -11.47 7.72
CA ARG A 29 4.28 -12.12 7.85
C ARG A 29 5.37 -11.09 8.15
N GLY A 30 5.42 -9.97 7.43
CA GLY A 30 6.40 -8.90 7.66
C GLY A 30 6.34 -8.33 9.08
N SER A 31 5.14 -8.12 9.63
CA SER A 31 4.98 -7.68 11.02
C SER A 31 5.53 -8.70 12.03
N LEU A 32 5.35 -10.00 11.77
CA LEU A 32 5.94 -11.06 12.60
C LEU A 32 7.46 -11.10 12.49
N GLU A 33 8.00 -10.94 11.29
CA GLU A 33 9.46 -10.91 11.05
C GLU A 33 10.11 -9.74 11.79
N ILE A 34 9.51 -8.54 11.73
CA ILE A 34 9.94 -7.40 12.56
C ILE A 34 9.90 -7.77 14.05
N GLY A 35 8.82 -8.42 14.50
CA GLY A 35 8.69 -8.92 15.87
C GLY A 35 9.81 -9.88 16.27
N ILE A 36 10.19 -10.82 15.39
CA ILE A 36 11.31 -11.75 15.59
C ILE A 36 12.63 -10.99 15.72
N HIS A 37 12.90 -10.04 14.84
CA HIS A 37 14.16 -9.28 14.82
C HIS A 37 14.30 -8.27 15.96
N THR A 38 13.18 -7.79 16.50
CA THR A 38 13.15 -6.79 17.58
C THR A 38 12.82 -7.38 18.95
N ALA A 39 12.54 -8.68 19.03
CA ALA A 39 12.21 -9.37 20.27
C ALA A 39 13.34 -9.20 21.30
N SER A 40 12.98 -8.64 22.45
CA SER A 40 13.91 -8.50 23.58
C SER A 40 13.84 -9.69 24.54
N GLU A 41 12.72 -10.42 24.53
CA GLU A 41 12.44 -11.56 25.39
C GLU A 41 12.34 -12.86 24.58
N PRO A 42 12.87 -14.01 25.06
CA PRO A 42 12.81 -15.29 24.35
C PRO A 42 11.39 -15.78 24.03
N ASP A 43 10.43 -15.50 24.92
CA ASP A 43 9.03 -15.90 24.74
C ASP A 43 8.39 -15.15 23.56
N GLN A 44 8.70 -13.87 23.40
CA GLN A 44 8.21 -13.05 22.28
C GLN A 44 8.76 -13.56 20.94
N TYR A 45 10.07 -13.84 20.89
CA TYR A 45 10.73 -14.43 19.71
C TYR A 45 10.06 -15.74 19.30
N SER A 46 9.94 -16.67 20.26
CA SER A 46 9.40 -18.02 20.02
C SER A 46 7.95 -17.93 19.53
N SER A 47 7.17 -17.02 20.09
CA SER A 47 5.79 -16.78 19.71
C SER A 47 5.66 -16.25 18.28
N CYS A 48 6.45 -15.23 17.92
CA CYS A 48 6.39 -14.67 16.57
C CYS A 48 6.82 -15.72 15.52
N GLN A 49 7.84 -16.54 15.81
CA GLN A 49 8.21 -17.66 14.95
C GLN A 49 7.10 -18.69 14.82
N GLU A 50 6.47 -19.08 15.93
CA GLU A 50 5.36 -20.03 15.90
C GLU A 50 4.19 -19.51 15.06
N TYR A 51 3.82 -18.23 15.20
CA TYR A 51 2.77 -17.64 14.38
C TYR A 51 3.14 -17.56 12.90
N ALA A 52 4.40 -17.27 12.59
CA ALA A 52 4.88 -17.25 11.21
C ALA A 52 4.80 -18.64 10.56
N LEU A 53 5.13 -19.70 11.30
CA LEU A 53 4.97 -21.09 10.85
C LEU A 53 3.50 -21.47 10.66
N ARG A 54 2.63 -21.08 11.59
CA ARG A 54 1.18 -21.34 11.50
C ARG A 54 0.58 -20.62 10.29
N LEU A 55 0.97 -19.37 10.05
CA LEU A 55 0.56 -18.61 8.86
C LEU A 55 0.98 -19.32 7.58
N SER A 56 2.25 -19.73 7.45
CA SER A 56 2.73 -20.48 6.27
C SER A 56 1.99 -21.80 6.08
N THR A 57 1.72 -22.54 7.16
CA THR A 57 0.97 -23.80 7.10
C THR A 57 -0.44 -23.57 6.57
N TRP A 58 -1.14 -22.60 7.14
CA TRP A 58 -2.50 -22.28 6.75
C TRP A 58 -2.59 -21.77 5.32
N LEU A 59 -1.63 -20.95 4.87
CA LEU A 59 -1.61 -20.45 3.49
C LEU A 59 -1.60 -21.60 2.48
N ASN A 60 -0.89 -22.70 2.75
CA ASN A 60 -0.88 -23.87 1.87
C ASN A 60 -2.25 -24.54 1.70
N GLU A 61 -3.22 -24.23 2.57
CA GLU A 61 -4.57 -24.79 2.54
C GLU A 61 -5.60 -23.84 1.88
N GLN A 62 -5.20 -22.64 1.45
CA GLN A 62 -6.12 -21.63 0.92
C GLN A 62 -6.16 -21.56 -0.61
N ASP A 63 -7.36 -21.40 -1.16
CA ASP A 63 -7.57 -21.32 -2.62
C ASP A 63 -7.08 -19.99 -3.23
N PHE A 64 -7.09 -18.89 -2.46
CA PHE A 64 -6.64 -17.59 -2.97
C PHE A 64 -5.12 -17.51 -3.19
N THR A 65 -4.35 -18.53 -2.78
CA THR A 65 -2.89 -18.53 -2.96
C THR A 65 -2.45 -18.51 -4.42
N ALA A 66 -3.32 -18.91 -5.34
CA ALA A 66 -3.11 -18.77 -6.78
C ALA A 66 -2.96 -17.29 -7.24
N HIS A 67 -3.34 -16.32 -6.40
CA HIS A 67 -3.25 -14.89 -6.70
C HIS A 67 -1.99 -14.20 -6.16
N PHE A 68 -1.14 -14.91 -5.41
CA PHE A 68 0.14 -14.36 -5.01
C PHE A 68 1.03 -14.14 -6.24
N THR A 69 1.85 -13.10 -6.17
CA THR A 69 2.94 -12.95 -7.14
C THR A 69 4.09 -13.88 -6.80
N LEU A 70 5.01 -14.09 -7.75
CA LEU A 70 6.18 -14.93 -7.51
C LEU A 70 7.07 -14.36 -6.41
N LYS A 71 7.23 -13.03 -6.35
CA LYS A 71 7.99 -12.35 -5.28
C LYS A 71 7.37 -12.60 -3.90
N GLU A 72 6.05 -12.54 -3.81
CA GLU A 72 5.34 -12.76 -2.54
C GLU A 72 5.40 -14.21 -2.09
N LEU A 73 5.27 -15.16 -3.02
CA LEU A 73 5.44 -16.58 -2.73
C LEU A 73 6.86 -16.89 -2.26
N ASP A 74 7.88 -16.31 -2.91
CA ASP A 74 9.28 -16.49 -2.52
C ASP A 74 9.50 -16.00 -1.08
N ALA A 75 9.05 -14.77 -0.77
CA ALA A 75 9.13 -14.22 0.58
C ALA A 75 8.37 -15.07 1.62
N LEU A 76 7.14 -15.51 1.31
CA LEU A 76 6.33 -16.32 2.23
C LEU A 76 6.87 -17.75 2.43
N SER A 77 7.68 -18.23 1.49
CA SER A 77 8.33 -19.55 1.54
C SER A 77 9.60 -19.54 2.39
N GLU A 78 10.16 -18.37 2.71
CA GLU A 78 11.32 -18.25 3.58
C GLU A 78 11.01 -18.71 5.02
N ALA A 79 12.05 -19.19 5.71
CA ALA A 79 11.92 -19.60 7.11
C ALA A 79 11.68 -18.38 8.02
N PRO A 80 10.89 -18.51 9.10
CA PRO A 80 10.68 -17.41 10.03
C PRO A 80 11.97 -16.87 10.65
N GLY A 81 12.17 -15.55 10.58
CA GLY A 81 13.35 -14.86 11.05
C GLY A 81 14.46 -14.73 10.01
N THR A 82 14.22 -15.11 8.75
CA THR A 82 15.24 -15.02 7.68
C THR A 82 14.99 -13.90 6.68
N TRP A 83 13.86 -13.18 6.78
CA TRP A 83 13.59 -12.06 5.88
C TRP A 83 14.71 -11.04 5.94
N LYS A 84 15.24 -10.72 4.76
CA LYS A 84 16.32 -9.74 4.64
C LYS A 84 15.83 -8.34 4.97
N ARG A 85 16.76 -7.47 5.33
CA ARG A 85 16.49 -6.09 5.72
C ARG A 85 15.70 -5.34 4.65
N GLU A 86 16.00 -5.57 3.38
CA GLU A 86 15.33 -4.93 2.24
C GLU A 86 13.83 -5.25 2.21
N LEU A 87 13.43 -6.51 2.47
CA LEU A 87 12.03 -6.91 2.57
C LEU A 87 11.33 -6.25 3.76
N LEU A 88 12.02 -6.13 4.89
CA LEU A 88 11.49 -5.48 6.10
C LEU A 88 11.33 -3.96 5.91
N GLU A 89 12.26 -3.32 5.20
CA GLU A 89 12.19 -1.89 4.88
C GLU A 89 11.08 -1.59 3.85
N ALA A 90 10.74 -2.55 2.99
CA ALA A 90 9.61 -2.45 2.07
C ALA A 90 8.24 -2.71 2.73
N HIS A 91 8.21 -3.30 3.92
CA HIS A 91 6.98 -3.68 4.62
C HIS A 91 5.95 -2.54 4.78
N PRO A 92 6.33 -1.29 5.15
CA PRO A 92 5.38 -0.18 5.23
C PRO A 92 4.64 0.11 3.91
N ARG A 93 5.27 -0.13 2.75
CA ARG A 93 4.64 0.07 1.43
C ARG A 93 3.49 -0.90 1.18
N CYS A 94 3.55 -2.11 1.77
CA CYS A 94 2.44 -3.06 1.73
C CYS A 94 1.22 -2.50 2.49
N SER A 95 1.43 -1.73 3.56
CA SER A 95 0.34 -1.09 4.32
C SER A 95 -0.43 -0.09 3.46
N GLU A 96 0.27 0.78 2.72
CA GLU A 96 -0.37 1.77 1.83
C GLU A 96 -1.22 1.10 0.74
N SER A 97 -0.65 0.10 0.07
CA SER A 97 -1.33 -0.63 -1.00
C SER A 97 -2.54 -1.40 -0.46
N LEU A 98 -2.38 -2.08 0.68
CA LEU A 98 -3.47 -2.81 1.33
C LEU A 98 -4.57 -1.85 1.81
N GLY A 99 -4.21 -0.71 2.42
CA GLY A 99 -5.14 0.32 2.83
C GLY A 99 -6.00 0.83 1.67
N LEU A 100 -5.39 1.01 0.49
CA LEU A 100 -6.13 1.36 -0.73
C LEU A 100 -7.03 0.25 -1.26
N LEU A 101 -6.61 -1.01 -1.24
CA LEU A 101 -7.50 -2.11 -1.63
C LEU A 101 -8.70 -2.21 -0.68
N LEU A 102 -8.49 -2.04 0.62
CA LEU A 102 -9.57 -2.03 1.62
C LEU A 102 -10.47 -0.81 1.48
N TRP A 103 -9.91 0.34 1.13
CA TRP A 103 -10.71 1.50 0.70
C TRP A 103 -11.52 1.12 -0.54
N ALA A 104 -10.92 0.62 -1.62
CA ALA A 104 -11.64 0.25 -2.83
C ALA A 104 -12.78 -0.75 -2.56
N LEU A 105 -12.60 -1.66 -1.61
CA LEU A 105 -13.59 -2.63 -1.15
C LEU A 105 -14.64 -2.08 -0.15
N SER A 106 -14.65 -0.77 0.10
CA SER A 106 -15.51 -0.12 1.09
C SER A 106 -15.31 -0.58 2.54
N ALA A 107 -14.24 -1.32 2.83
CA ALA A 107 -13.88 -1.74 4.18
C ALA A 107 -13.18 -0.62 4.97
N HIS A 108 -12.50 0.30 4.26
CA HIS A 108 -11.92 1.51 4.84
C HIS A 108 -12.67 2.76 4.35
N PRO A 109 -13.13 3.67 5.25
CA PRO A 109 -14.05 4.73 4.86
C PRO A 109 -13.41 5.78 3.94
N ASN A 110 -12.18 6.22 4.24
CA ASN A 110 -11.52 7.33 3.54
C ASN A 110 -10.05 7.00 3.24
N ILE A 111 -9.47 7.57 2.19
CA ILE A 111 -8.01 7.59 2.01
C ILE A 111 -7.48 8.71 2.92
N PRO A 112 -6.45 8.46 3.75
CA PRO A 112 -5.84 9.53 4.53
C PRO A 112 -5.16 10.54 3.59
N PRO A 113 -4.93 11.79 4.04
CA PRO A 113 -4.08 12.73 3.32
C PRO A 113 -2.71 12.15 2.94
N TYR A 114 -2.03 12.71 1.94
CA TYR A 114 -0.73 12.20 1.47
C TYR A 114 0.45 12.50 2.41
N ASP A 115 0.22 13.29 3.46
CA ASP A 115 1.15 13.52 4.58
C ASP A 115 0.85 12.63 5.78
N ASN A 116 -0.05 11.66 5.64
CA ASN A 116 -0.34 10.69 6.69
C ASN A 116 -0.42 9.27 6.09
N PRO A 117 0.41 8.33 6.55
CA PRO A 117 0.29 6.95 6.11
C PRO A 117 -1.06 6.34 6.53
N PHE A 118 -1.45 5.26 5.86
CA PHE A 118 -2.51 4.40 6.35
C PHE A 118 -2.10 3.81 7.69
N GLU A 119 -3.00 3.91 8.68
CA GLU A 119 -2.86 3.10 9.88
C GLU A 119 -2.86 1.62 9.49
N PRO A 120 -2.01 0.78 10.12
CA PRO A 120 -2.02 -0.66 9.91
C PRO A 120 -3.45 -1.21 9.97
N PRO A 121 -3.95 -1.82 8.89
CA PRO A 121 -5.33 -2.26 8.85
C PRO A 121 -5.54 -3.35 9.90
N ARG A 122 -6.69 -3.28 10.58
CA ARG A 122 -7.15 -4.38 11.43
C ARG A 122 -7.42 -5.58 10.55
N LEU A 123 -6.55 -6.59 10.63
CA LEU A 123 -6.66 -7.79 9.80
C LEU A 123 -7.63 -8.81 10.39
N GLU A 124 -8.12 -8.62 11.62
CA GLU A 124 -9.15 -9.45 12.25
C GLU A 124 -10.29 -9.81 11.31
N PRO A 125 -10.88 -8.84 10.58
CA PRO A 125 -12.04 -9.16 9.76
C PRO A 125 -11.66 -9.88 8.46
N LEU A 126 -10.40 -9.76 8.02
CA LEU A 126 -9.89 -10.34 6.77
C LEU A 126 -9.33 -11.74 6.97
N LEU A 127 -8.45 -11.89 7.96
CA LEU A 127 -7.69 -13.11 8.23
C LEU A 127 -8.12 -13.79 9.54
N GLY A 128 -9.01 -13.16 10.30
CA GLY A 128 -9.42 -13.63 11.63
C GLY A 128 -8.44 -13.26 12.76
N TRP A 129 -7.28 -12.63 12.46
CA TRP A 129 -6.18 -12.54 13.44
C TRP A 129 -6.42 -11.41 14.44
N PRO A 130 -6.63 -11.72 15.74
CA PRO A 130 -6.77 -10.67 16.74
C PRO A 130 -5.48 -9.86 16.83
N SER A 131 -5.59 -8.55 17.00
CA SER A 131 -4.47 -7.65 17.28
C SER A 131 -3.71 -8.08 18.54
N SER A 132 -4.36 -8.85 19.43
CA SER A 132 -3.70 -9.48 20.58
C SER A 132 -2.78 -10.64 20.22
N ALA A 133 -2.83 -11.20 19.00
CA ALA A 133 -1.94 -12.28 18.57
C ALA A 133 -0.46 -11.90 18.71
N PHE A 134 -0.14 -10.63 18.47
CA PHE A 134 1.24 -10.13 18.54
C PHE A 134 1.69 -9.78 19.96
N THR A 135 0.74 -9.63 20.91
CA THR A 135 1.03 -9.16 22.27
C THR A 135 0.70 -10.17 23.36
N ASN A 136 -0.07 -11.21 23.04
CA ASN A 136 -0.48 -12.26 23.97
C ASN A 136 -0.48 -13.63 23.27
N PRO A 137 0.66 -14.31 23.24
CA PRO A 137 0.81 -15.55 22.48
C PRO A 137 0.11 -16.77 23.10
N THR A 138 -0.39 -16.63 24.33
CA THR A 138 -1.14 -17.67 25.03
C THR A 138 -2.65 -17.47 24.92
N ASP A 139 -3.11 -16.51 24.11
CA ASP A 139 -4.54 -16.27 23.88
C ASP A 139 -5.18 -17.52 23.29
N GLU A 140 -6.09 -18.14 24.04
CA GLU A 140 -6.77 -19.39 23.65
C GLU A 140 -7.53 -19.27 22.31
N ARG A 141 -7.91 -18.04 21.91
CA ARG A 141 -8.51 -17.77 20.60
C ARG A 141 -7.57 -18.12 19.44
N LEU A 142 -6.27 -18.12 19.69
CA LEU A 142 -5.22 -18.45 18.70
C LEU A 142 -5.07 -19.96 18.50
N ALA A 143 -5.67 -20.80 19.34
CA ALA A 143 -5.68 -22.26 19.17
C ALA A 143 -6.59 -22.72 18.02
N SER A 144 -7.56 -21.88 17.62
CA SER A 144 -8.54 -22.19 16.57
C SER A 144 -8.24 -21.46 15.25
N PHE A 145 -6.99 -21.01 15.07
CA PHE A 145 -6.59 -20.00 14.10
C PHE A 145 -5.65 -20.56 13.01
N PRO A 146 -5.70 -20.09 11.74
CA PRO A 146 -6.58 -19.06 11.18
C PRO A 146 -7.97 -19.56 10.76
N GLN A 147 -8.99 -18.71 10.90
CA GLN A 147 -10.31 -18.92 10.32
C GLN A 147 -10.65 -17.73 9.45
N ILE A 148 -10.56 -17.89 8.13
CA ILE A 148 -11.16 -16.88 7.24
C ILE A 148 -12.65 -17.01 7.38
N ASN A 149 -13.31 -15.88 7.60
CA ASN A 149 -14.72 -15.80 7.30
C ASN A 149 -14.87 -15.20 5.89
N GLU A 150 -14.50 -15.97 4.86
CA GLU A 150 -14.56 -15.50 3.46
C GLU A 150 -15.98 -15.07 3.11
N THR A 151 -16.96 -15.82 3.63
CA THR A 151 -18.38 -15.52 3.49
C THR A 151 -18.71 -14.14 4.05
N TRP A 152 -18.25 -13.82 5.26
CA TRP A 152 -18.45 -12.49 5.85
C TRP A 152 -17.78 -11.40 5.01
N LEU A 153 -16.54 -11.61 4.56
CA LEU A 153 -15.83 -10.61 3.78
C LEU A 153 -16.61 -10.29 2.50
N ARG A 154 -17.00 -11.33 1.74
CA ARG A 154 -17.79 -11.21 0.50
C ARG A 154 -19.16 -10.58 0.74
N GLU A 155 -19.78 -10.81 1.89
CA GLU A 155 -21.08 -10.24 2.23
C GLU A 155 -21.00 -8.75 2.57
N VAL A 156 -19.92 -8.33 3.24
CA VAL A 156 -19.78 -6.99 3.82
C VAL A 156 -19.07 -6.00 2.90
N VAL A 157 -18.13 -6.46 2.07
CA VAL A 157 -17.35 -5.58 1.20
C VAL A 157 -18.01 -5.37 -0.16
N ARG A 158 -17.89 -4.17 -0.70
CA ARG A 158 -18.37 -3.82 -2.03
C ARG A 158 -17.33 -2.99 -2.73
N LEU A 159 -16.92 -3.43 -3.92
CA LEU A 159 -16.03 -2.64 -4.76
C LEU A 159 -16.72 -1.30 -5.08
N ARG A 160 -16.01 -0.21 -4.83
CA ARG A 160 -16.49 1.14 -5.11
C ARG A 160 -16.67 1.35 -6.61
N PRO A 161 -17.60 2.22 -7.02
CA PRO A 161 -17.77 2.58 -8.42
C PRO A 161 -16.44 3.02 -9.06
N GLN A 162 -16.21 2.57 -10.29
CA GLN A 162 -14.96 2.86 -11.01
C GLN A 162 -14.65 4.35 -11.13
N GLU A 163 -15.68 5.19 -11.26
CA GLU A 163 -15.54 6.65 -11.31
C GLU A 163 -14.86 7.21 -10.05
N LEU A 164 -15.19 6.69 -8.86
CA LEU A 164 -14.54 7.12 -7.62
C LEU A 164 -13.07 6.69 -7.58
N ILE A 165 -12.78 5.47 -8.03
CA ILE A 165 -11.40 4.95 -8.08
C ILE A 165 -10.56 5.77 -9.07
N LEU A 166 -11.12 6.11 -10.24
CA LEU A 166 -10.46 6.96 -11.24
C LEU A 166 -10.20 8.38 -10.72
N ASN A 167 -11.14 8.95 -9.98
CA ASN A 167 -10.95 10.27 -9.36
C ASN A 167 -9.79 10.25 -8.35
N GLU A 168 -9.70 9.22 -7.52
CA GLU A 168 -8.57 9.08 -6.59
C GLU A 168 -7.24 8.80 -7.31
N ARG A 169 -7.26 8.04 -8.41
CA ARG A 169 -6.08 7.87 -9.27
C ARG A 169 -5.58 9.20 -9.80
N ALA A 170 -6.47 10.06 -10.31
CA ALA A 170 -6.09 11.39 -10.81
C ALA A 170 -5.47 12.25 -9.70
N THR A 171 -5.99 12.17 -8.47
CA THR A 171 -5.36 12.78 -7.30
C THR A 171 -3.95 12.25 -7.07
N ALA A 172 -3.76 10.92 -7.06
CA ALA A 172 -2.46 10.29 -6.88
C ALA A 172 -1.45 10.68 -7.97
N GLU A 173 -1.91 10.79 -9.21
CA GLU A 173 -1.11 11.21 -10.36
C GLU A 173 -0.59 12.65 -10.21
N CYS A 174 -1.42 13.57 -9.72
CA CYS A 174 -1.00 14.95 -9.41
C CYS A 174 0.13 14.98 -8.37
N TRP A 175 0.00 14.19 -7.30
CA TRP A 175 1.07 14.08 -6.30
C TRP A 175 2.33 13.43 -6.85
N GLN A 176 2.19 12.36 -7.65
CA GLN A 176 3.32 11.66 -8.25
C GLN A 176 4.07 12.57 -9.22
N TRP A 177 3.34 13.35 -10.02
CA TRP A 177 3.91 14.36 -10.90
C TRP A 177 4.74 15.37 -10.10
N ARG A 178 4.22 15.88 -8.98
CA ARG A 178 4.96 16.86 -8.17
C ARG A 178 6.22 16.26 -7.56
N ALA A 179 6.17 15.03 -7.05
CA ALA A 179 7.33 14.32 -6.52
C ALA A 179 8.39 14.14 -7.62
N HIS A 180 7.97 13.71 -8.81
CA HIS A 180 8.86 13.54 -9.96
C HIS A 180 9.51 14.85 -10.42
N VAL A 181 8.76 15.96 -10.43
CA VAL A 181 9.34 17.29 -10.74
C VAL A 181 10.43 17.66 -9.74
N ASP A 182 10.30 17.29 -8.46
CA ASP A 182 11.36 17.52 -7.45
C ASP A 182 12.65 16.77 -7.82
N GLU A 183 12.53 15.51 -8.24
CA GLU A 183 13.65 14.68 -8.68
C GLU A 183 14.34 15.28 -9.91
N LEU A 184 13.56 15.75 -10.89
CA LEU A 184 14.07 16.42 -12.09
C LEU A 184 14.84 17.69 -11.73
N GLN A 185 14.32 18.49 -10.79
CA GLN A 185 15.01 19.69 -10.29
C GLN A 185 16.32 19.32 -9.57
N ALA A 186 16.31 18.29 -8.72
CA ALA A 186 17.50 17.81 -8.03
C ALA A 186 18.57 17.27 -9.00
N ALA A 187 18.14 16.63 -10.09
CA ALA A 187 18.99 16.14 -11.17
C ALA A 187 19.45 17.25 -12.14
N ASN A 188 19.09 18.51 -11.91
CA ASN A 188 19.36 19.65 -12.80
C ASN A 188 18.84 19.45 -14.24
N VAL A 189 17.75 18.72 -14.41
CA VAL A 189 17.08 18.57 -15.70
C VAL A 189 16.37 19.88 -16.04
N PRO A 190 16.61 20.50 -17.21
CA PRO A 190 15.96 21.76 -17.56
C PRO A 190 14.46 21.59 -17.76
N PRO A 191 13.64 22.61 -17.42
CA PRO A 191 12.21 22.59 -17.72
C PRO A 191 11.96 22.65 -19.23
N PRO A 192 10.73 22.34 -19.69
CA PRO A 192 10.30 22.53 -21.06
C PRO A 192 10.58 23.94 -21.60
N GLU A 193 10.85 24.05 -22.91
CA GLU A 193 11.19 25.32 -23.56
C GLU A 193 10.10 26.38 -23.33
N GLY A 194 10.53 27.58 -22.93
CA GLY A 194 9.63 28.71 -22.67
C GLY A 194 8.93 28.70 -21.30
N MET A 195 9.21 27.72 -20.44
CA MET A 195 8.68 27.66 -19.06
C MET A 195 9.79 27.51 -18.02
N ASP A 196 9.47 27.87 -16.77
CA ASP A 196 10.27 27.54 -15.59
C ASP A 196 9.46 26.62 -14.67
N TYR A 197 10.16 25.86 -13.81
CA TYR A 197 9.51 24.96 -12.86
C TYR A 197 8.55 25.69 -11.90
N PRO A 198 8.90 26.84 -11.29
CA PRO A 198 7.97 27.54 -10.41
C PRO A 198 6.63 27.87 -11.05
N ARG A 199 6.62 28.28 -12.33
CA ARG A 199 5.39 28.56 -13.08
C ARG A 199 4.61 27.29 -13.40
N LEU A 200 5.29 26.22 -13.81
CA LEU A 200 4.66 24.93 -14.07
C LEU A 200 3.97 24.37 -12.82
N ILE A 201 4.69 24.37 -11.70
CA ILE A 201 4.19 23.92 -10.40
C ILE A 201 2.99 24.76 -9.96
N ALA A 202 3.05 26.09 -10.12
CA ALA A 202 1.94 26.97 -9.77
C ALA A 202 0.67 26.69 -10.59
N ILE A 203 0.81 26.45 -11.89
CA ILE A 203 -0.32 26.10 -12.77
C ILE A 203 -0.91 24.75 -12.35
N ALA A 204 -0.06 23.72 -12.22
CA ALA A 204 -0.50 22.38 -11.85
C ALA A 204 -1.16 22.34 -10.46
N ALA A 205 -0.62 23.06 -9.48
CA ALA A 205 -1.21 23.13 -8.14
C ALA A 205 -2.58 23.79 -8.15
N GLU A 206 -2.77 24.86 -8.94
CA GLU A 206 -4.08 25.51 -9.07
C GLU A 206 -5.09 24.61 -9.78
N GLU A 207 -4.70 23.91 -10.84
CA GLU A 207 -5.57 22.95 -11.55
C GLU A 207 -5.94 21.74 -10.69
N ALA A 208 -4.98 21.18 -9.95
CA ALA A 208 -5.20 20.09 -9.01
C ALA A 208 -6.12 20.53 -7.84
N HIS A 209 -6.02 21.78 -7.40
CA HIS A 209 -6.92 22.31 -6.38
C HIS A 209 -8.33 22.55 -6.92
N ALA A 210 -8.44 23.14 -8.12
CA ALA A 210 -9.72 23.42 -8.77
C ALA A 210 -10.53 22.14 -9.06
N SER A 211 -9.85 21.02 -9.32
CA SER A 211 -10.45 19.69 -9.47
C SER A 211 -10.75 18.98 -8.14
N GLY A 212 -10.32 19.54 -7.00
CA GLY A 212 -10.50 18.95 -5.68
C GLY A 212 -9.49 17.87 -5.31
N GLY A 213 -8.48 17.62 -6.14
CA GLY A 213 -7.46 16.60 -5.89
C GLY A 213 -6.46 16.98 -4.79
N ILE A 214 -6.22 18.27 -4.57
CA ILE A 214 -5.34 18.74 -3.49
C ILE A 214 -5.97 19.85 -2.63
N PRO A 215 -5.52 20.01 -1.37
CA PRO A 215 -5.85 21.18 -0.56
C PRO A 215 -5.37 22.47 -1.23
N ARG A 216 -5.83 23.62 -0.71
CA ARG A 216 -5.47 24.93 -1.27
C ARG A 216 -3.94 25.10 -1.35
N PRO A 217 -3.38 25.48 -2.51
CA PRO A 217 -1.93 25.66 -2.68
C PRO A 217 -1.35 26.63 -1.66
N ILE A 218 -0.16 26.32 -1.14
CA ILE A 218 0.60 27.19 -0.24
C ILE A 218 1.77 27.76 -1.04
N LYS A 219 1.91 29.09 -1.08
CA LYS A 219 2.98 29.77 -1.84
C LYS A 219 3.10 29.28 -3.31
N ASN A 220 1.97 28.99 -3.95
CA ASN A 220 1.86 28.46 -5.32
C ASN A 220 2.49 27.08 -5.54
N ASP A 221 2.50 26.21 -4.52
CA ASP A 221 2.99 24.84 -4.59
C ASP A 221 1.99 23.89 -3.89
N PHE A 222 2.17 22.60 -4.09
CA PHE A 222 1.41 21.52 -3.47
C PHE A 222 1.59 21.57 -1.94
N PRO A 223 0.50 21.58 -1.16
CA PRO A 223 0.59 21.69 0.30
C PRO A 223 0.73 20.31 0.95
N LEU A 224 1.82 20.08 1.69
CA LEU A 224 2.07 18.83 2.40
C LEU A 224 2.71 19.13 3.76
N PHE A 225 2.30 18.45 4.83
CA PHE A 225 2.79 18.72 6.19
C PHE A 225 2.62 20.19 6.62
N GLY A 226 1.56 20.86 6.13
CA GLY A 226 1.27 22.26 6.40
C GLY A 226 2.20 23.28 5.73
N LYS A 227 3.02 22.86 4.75
CA LYS A 227 4.00 23.71 4.05
C LYS A 227 4.00 23.42 2.54
N PRO A 228 4.59 24.28 1.69
CA PRO A 228 4.72 23.96 0.27
C PRO A 228 5.74 22.82 0.08
N PHE A 229 5.51 21.96 -0.91
CA PHE A 229 6.34 20.79 -1.20
C PHE A 229 7.85 21.11 -1.30
N ARG A 230 8.21 22.23 -1.94
CA ARG A 230 9.63 22.66 -2.04
C ARG A 230 10.32 23.00 -0.70
N GLU A 231 9.56 23.15 0.40
CA GLU A 231 10.07 23.45 1.75
C GLU A 231 10.10 22.20 2.66
N LEU A 232 9.78 21.02 2.12
CA LEU A 232 9.91 19.76 2.83
C LEU A 232 11.38 19.42 3.11
N SER A 233 11.63 18.73 4.23
CA SER A 233 12.91 18.13 4.56
C SER A 233 13.24 16.96 3.61
N SER A 234 14.40 16.32 3.76
CA SER A 234 14.67 15.08 3.02
C SER A 234 13.70 13.98 3.46
N ASP A 235 13.62 13.74 4.78
CA ASP A 235 12.81 12.68 5.36
C ASP A 235 11.33 12.82 4.99
N GLU A 236 10.77 14.04 5.02
CA GLU A 236 9.37 14.28 4.63
C GLU A 236 9.14 14.06 3.13
N ARG A 237 10.14 14.35 2.27
CA ARG A 237 10.04 14.07 0.84
C ARG A 237 10.12 12.57 0.56
N ASP A 238 11.02 11.88 1.24
CA ASP A 238 11.19 10.43 1.10
C ASP A 238 9.92 9.70 1.57
N GLU A 239 9.32 10.13 2.69
CA GLU A 239 8.04 9.62 3.19
C GLU A 239 6.89 9.92 2.22
N ALA A 240 6.77 11.16 1.76
CA ALA A 240 5.75 11.56 0.79
C ALA A 240 5.87 10.75 -0.51
N ALA A 241 7.09 10.63 -1.06
CA ALA A 241 7.33 9.88 -2.29
C ALA A 241 6.96 8.39 -2.14
N ALA A 242 7.27 7.78 -0.99
CA ALA A 242 6.88 6.40 -0.71
C ALA A 242 5.37 6.21 -0.65
N ILE A 243 4.64 7.10 0.03
CA ILE A 243 3.17 7.09 0.13
C ILE A 243 2.56 7.27 -1.26
N VAL A 244 2.98 8.32 -1.98
CA VAL A 244 2.44 8.67 -3.29
C VAL A 244 2.65 7.55 -4.29
N THR A 245 3.88 7.00 -4.36
CA THR A 245 4.22 5.92 -5.28
C THR A 245 3.37 4.68 -4.99
N SER A 246 3.30 4.25 -3.72
CA SER A 246 2.54 3.05 -3.33
C SER A 246 1.05 3.20 -3.66
N ARG A 247 0.48 4.37 -3.35
CA ARG A 247 -0.92 4.66 -3.64
C ARG A 247 -1.21 4.73 -5.13
N HIS A 248 -0.37 5.44 -5.88
CA HIS A 248 -0.53 5.60 -7.32
C HIS A 248 -0.51 4.24 -8.01
N LEU A 249 0.48 3.38 -7.72
CA LEU A 249 0.59 2.06 -8.32
C LEU A 249 -0.62 1.16 -8.02
N ALA A 250 -1.11 1.14 -6.78
CA ALA A 250 -2.30 0.37 -6.43
C ALA A 250 -3.57 0.90 -7.13
N LEU A 251 -3.73 2.22 -7.28
CA LEU A 251 -4.83 2.83 -8.04
C LEU A 251 -4.73 2.55 -9.53
N ASP A 252 -3.52 2.54 -10.05
CA ASP A 252 -3.20 2.19 -11.43
C ASP A 252 -3.63 0.76 -11.76
N TRP A 253 -3.35 -0.20 -10.85
CA TRP A 253 -3.86 -1.56 -10.95
C TRP A 253 -5.39 -1.63 -10.82
N LEU A 254 -5.99 -0.96 -9.83
CA LEU A 254 -7.45 -0.88 -9.67
C LEU A 254 -8.16 -0.22 -10.88
N CYS A 255 -7.44 0.61 -11.63
CA CYS A 255 -7.93 1.20 -12.86
C CYS A 255 -7.66 0.36 -14.10
N GLY A 256 -6.92 -0.75 -13.99
CA GLY A 256 -6.63 -1.64 -15.11
C GLY A 256 -5.54 -1.16 -16.05
N TYR A 257 -4.70 -0.20 -15.63
CA TYR A 257 -3.52 0.24 -16.40
C TYR A 257 -2.35 -0.74 -16.31
N TRP A 258 -2.40 -1.67 -15.35
CA TRP A 258 -1.41 -2.73 -15.19
C TRP A 258 -2.10 -4.09 -15.12
N THR A 259 -1.60 -5.04 -15.90
CA THR A 259 -2.09 -6.42 -15.88
C THR A 259 -1.50 -7.24 -14.74
N GLU A 260 -0.34 -6.83 -14.20
CA GLU A 260 0.39 -7.57 -13.18
C GLU A 260 0.68 -6.68 -11.96
N TRP A 261 0.35 -7.23 -10.78
CA TRP A 261 0.56 -6.58 -9.48
C TRP A 261 2.04 -6.40 -9.14
N ASP A 262 2.97 -7.15 -9.75
CA ASP A 262 4.41 -7.02 -9.47
C ASP A 262 4.99 -5.62 -9.82
N ASN A 263 4.25 -4.81 -10.58
CA ASN A 263 4.60 -3.40 -10.80
C ASN A 263 4.14 -2.49 -9.65
N VAL A 264 3.25 -2.98 -8.76
CA VAL A 264 2.88 -2.35 -7.50
C VAL A 264 3.88 -2.83 -6.45
N ALA A 265 4.77 -1.94 -6.04
CA ALA A 265 5.97 -2.27 -5.29
C ALA A 265 5.72 -3.20 -4.08
N VAL A 266 6.11 -4.47 -4.22
CA VAL A 266 6.38 -5.41 -3.12
C VAL A 266 7.87 -5.75 -3.21
N ALA A 267 8.70 -4.86 -2.64
CA ALA A 267 10.17 -4.92 -2.61
C ALA A 267 10.90 -5.12 -3.97
N ASP A 268 11.94 -4.33 -4.20
CA ASP A 268 12.96 -4.58 -5.24
C ASP A 268 14.22 -5.15 -4.60
#